data_AF-A0A2E0GTF9-F1
#
_entry.id   AF-A0A2E0GTF9-F1
#
_cell.length_a   1.000
_cell.length_b   1.000
_cell.length_c   1.000
_cell.angle_alpha   90.00
_cell.angle_beta   90.00
_cell.angle_gamma   90.00
#
_symmetry.space_group_name_H-M   'P 1'
#
loop_
_entity.id
_entity.type
_entity.pdbx_description
1 polymer ?
#
loop_
_entity_poly.entity_id
_entity_poly.type
_entity_poly.pdbx_seq_one_letter_code
_entity_poly.pdbx_strand_id
1 'polypeptide(L)' 'MRAESIPHVEYELLQYILDEIDMSDIQHQMVPNGDTVAQSRYEKALKSISNIINNAADRRKHKLPENHEDFEVKE' A
#
# COMPACT_ATOMS: atom_id res chain seq x y z
N MET A 1 8.42 -3.42 17.34
CA MET A 1 8.27 -4.76 16.72
C MET A 1 9.58 -5.14 16.03
N ARG A 2 9.96 -6.42 15.95
CA ARG A 2 11.18 -6.88 15.22
C ARG A 2 10.75 -7.70 14.00
N ALA A 3 11.62 -7.84 13.00
CA ALA A 3 11.35 -8.74 11.87
C ALA A 3 11.28 -10.21 12.35
N GLU A 4 10.10 -10.85 12.23
CA GLU A 4 9.91 -12.24 12.67
C GLU A 4 9.84 -13.26 11.53
N SER A 5 9.29 -12.87 10.38
CA SER A 5 9.20 -13.71 9.19
C SER A 5 9.21 -12.85 7.92
N ILE A 6 9.46 -13.46 6.76
CA ILE A 6 9.36 -12.74 5.47
C ILE A 6 7.94 -12.17 5.27
N PRO A 7 6.84 -12.95 5.44
CA PRO A 7 5.48 -12.41 5.30
C PRO A 7 5.17 -11.23 6.23
N HIS A 8 5.70 -11.26 7.46
CA HIS A 8 5.57 -10.16 8.40
C HIS A 8 6.27 -8.91 7.90
N VAL A 9 7.56 -9.02 7.53
CA VAL A 9 8.31 -7.86 7.00
C VAL A 9 7.65 -7.31 5.73
N GLU A 10 7.16 -8.19 4.84
CA GLU A 10 6.43 -7.75 3.65
C GLU A 10 5.15 -6.98 4.01
N TYR A 11 4.39 -7.42 5.02
CA TYR A 11 3.20 -6.72 5.48
C TYR A 11 3.53 -5.31 5.98
N GLU A 12 4.51 -5.20 6.88
CA GLU A 12 4.98 -3.91 7.43
C GLU A 12 5.40 -2.94 6.33
N LEU A 13 6.17 -3.43 5.36
CA LEU A 13 6.61 -2.59 4.24
C LEU A 13 5.45 -2.16 3.33
N LEU A 14 4.47 -3.03 3.10
CA LEU A 14 3.29 -2.70 2.28
C LEU A 14 2.40 -1.65 2.98
N GLN A 15 2.22 -1.74 4.30
CA GLN A 15 1.51 -0.72 5.08
C GLN A 15 2.27 0.61 5.07
N TYR A 16 3.58 0.57 5.32
CA TYR A 16 4.42 1.77 5.24
C TYR A 16 4.35 2.47 3.87
N ILE A 17 4.32 1.70 2.77
CA ILE A 17 4.16 2.26 1.42
C ILE A 17 2.82 3.00 1.27
N LEU A 18 1.75 2.49 1.87
CA LEU A 18 0.41 3.10 1.77
C LEU A 18 0.29 4.36 2.64
N ASP A 19 0.86 4.33 3.84
CA ASP A 19 0.61 5.36 4.85
C ASP A 19 1.63 6.50 4.79
N GLU A 20 2.89 6.20 4.47
CA GLU A 20 4.01 7.12 4.69
C GLU A 20 4.71 7.59 3.41
N ILE A 21 4.49 6.95 2.26
CA ILE A 21 5.15 7.37 1.02
C ILE A 21 4.42 8.55 0.38
N ASP A 22 5.12 9.68 0.34
CA ASP A 22 4.68 10.86 -0.39
C ASP A 22 4.82 10.67 -1.91
N MET A 23 3.73 10.91 -2.63
CA MET A 23 3.63 10.81 -4.08
C MET A 23 3.50 12.19 -4.76
N SER A 24 3.67 13.29 -4.01
CA SER A 24 3.52 14.66 -4.52
C SER A 24 4.44 14.95 -5.70
N ASP A 25 5.69 14.50 -5.63
CA ASP A 25 6.70 14.79 -6.65
C ASP A 25 6.35 14.14 -7.98
N ILE A 26 5.92 12.88 -7.96
CA ILE A 26 5.50 12.18 -9.17
C ILE A 26 4.16 12.72 -9.69
N GLN A 27 3.25 13.13 -8.80
CA GLN A 27 2.02 13.82 -9.20
C GLN A 27 2.35 15.12 -9.95
N HIS A 28 3.25 15.94 -9.41
CA HIS A 28 3.63 17.21 -10.01
C HIS A 28 4.28 17.04 -11.39
N GLN A 29 5.07 15.97 -11.57
CA GLN A 29 5.68 15.66 -12.87
C GLN A 29 4.68 15.14 -13.90
N MET A 30 3.68 14.36 -13.46
CA MET A 30 2.73 13.68 -14.34
C MET A 30 1.46 14.48 -14.63
N VAL A 31 1.11 15.45 -13.79
CA VAL A 31 -0.12 16.25 -13.91
C VAL A 31 0.26 17.72 -14.12
N PRO A 32 0.31 18.19 -15.36
CA PRO A 32 0.46 19.61 -15.66
C PRO A 32 -0.67 20.43 -15.06
N ASN A 33 -0.36 21.66 -14.65
CA ASN A 33 -1.35 22.59 -14.10
C ASN A 33 -2.54 22.79 -15.07
N GLY A 34 -3.75 22.49 -14.59
CA GLY A 34 -4.99 22.65 -15.36
C GLY A 34 -5.36 21.45 -16.26
N ASP A 35 -4.54 20.39 -16.32
CA ASP A 35 -4.88 19.19 -17.08
C ASP A 35 -5.76 18.22 -16.24
N THR A 36 -7.07 18.37 -16.41
CA THR A 36 -8.07 17.54 -15.70
C THR A 36 -8.07 16.08 -16.15
N VAL A 37 -7.63 15.80 -17.39
CA VAL A 37 -7.55 14.43 -17.92
C VAL A 37 -6.36 13.70 -17.31
N ALA A 38 -5.20 14.36 -17.24
CA ALA A 38 -4.02 13.84 -16.56
C ALA A 38 -4.30 13.59 -15.07
N GLN A 39 -4.93 14.54 -14.37
CA GLN A 39 -5.34 14.39 -12.97
C GLN A 39 -6.24 13.16 -12.78
N SER A 40 -7.29 13.00 -13.60
CA SER A 40 -8.19 11.85 -13.49
C SER A 40 -7.50 10.51 -13.73
N ARG A 41 -6.53 10.46 -14.67
CA ARG A 41 -5.73 9.26 -14.92
C ARG A 41 -4.82 8.94 -13.75
N TYR A 42 -4.16 9.94 -13.20
CA TYR A 42 -3.29 9.80 -12.04
C TYR A 42 -4.05 9.25 -10.83
N GLU A 43 -5.20 9.83 -10.48
CA GLU A 43 -6.04 9.37 -9.36
C GLU A 43 -6.53 7.93 -9.55
N LYS A 44 -6.95 7.57 -10.76
CA LYS A 44 -7.37 6.19 -11.07
C LYS A 44 -6.21 5.21 -10.94
N ALA A 45 -5.03 5.59 -11.40
CA ALA A 45 -3.83 4.76 -11.27
C ALA A 45 -3.43 4.60 -9.79
N LEU A 46 -3.43 5.69 -9.02
CA LEU A 46 -3.14 5.66 -7.59
C LEU A 46 -4.10 4.71 -6.87
N LYS A 47 -5.41 4.86 -7.07
CA LYS A 47 -6.43 3.97 -6.48
C LYS A 47 -6.20 2.51 -6.86
N SER A 48 -5.86 2.23 -8.12
CA SER A 48 -5.55 0.88 -8.60
C SER A 48 -4.35 0.29 -7.88
N ILE A 49 -3.27 1.06 -7.74
CA ILE A 49 -2.04 0.65 -7.06
C ILE A 49 -2.30 0.44 -5.56
N SER A 50 -2.99 1.35 -4.88
CA SER A 50 -3.36 1.18 -3.47
C SER A 50 -4.15 -0.10 -3.24
N ASN A 51 -5.09 -0.44 -4.14
CA ASN A 51 -5.83 -1.70 -4.06
C ASN A 51 -4.92 -2.92 -4.26
N ILE A 52 -3.93 -2.86 -5.16
CA ILE A 52 -2.97 -3.95 -5.37
C ILE A 52 -2.14 -4.19 -4.09
N ILE A 53 -1.70 -3.11 -3.46
CA ILE A 53 -0.89 -3.17 -2.23
C ILE A 53 -1.73 -3.68 -1.07
N ASN A 54 -2.95 -3.17 -0.88
CA ASN A 54 -3.90 -3.66 0.15
C ASN A 54 -4.17 -5.15 -0.01
N ASN A 55 -4.53 -5.59 -1.22
CA ASN A 55 -4.75 -7.01 -1.48
C ASN A 55 -3.50 -7.87 -1.22
N ALA A 56 -2.30 -7.31 -1.42
CA ALA A 56 -1.05 -7.99 -1.09
C ALA A 56 -0.86 -8.07 0.44
N ALA A 57 -1.15 -7.01 1.18
CA ALA A 57 -1.09 -6.98 2.64
C ALA A 57 -2.12 -7.93 3.27
N ASP A 58 -3.38 -7.91 2.82
CA ASP A 58 -4.45 -8.77 3.34
C ASP A 58 -4.12 -10.26 3.22
N ARG A 59 -3.52 -10.66 2.10
CA ARG A 59 -3.05 -12.04 1.91
C ARG A 59 -1.95 -12.46 2.88
N ARG A 60 -1.36 -11.55 3.65
CA ARG A 60 -0.32 -11.83 4.65
C ARG A 60 -0.83 -11.81 6.07
N LYS A 61 -2.01 -11.25 6.35
CA LYS A 61 -2.59 -11.16 7.70
C LYS A 61 -2.64 -12.51 8.43
N HIS A 62 -3.04 -13.58 7.75
CA HIS A 62 -3.04 -14.95 8.30
C HIS A 62 -1.67 -15.61 8.46
N LYS A 63 -0.60 -14.93 8.06
CA LYS A 63 0.79 -15.36 8.20
C LYS A 63 1.58 -14.45 9.15
N LEU A 64 0.92 -13.45 9.72
CA LEU A 64 1.52 -12.61 10.74
C LEU A 64 1.73 -13.41 12.03
N PRO A 65 2.63 -12.98 12.91
CA PRO A 65 2.72 -13.52 14.26
C PRO A 65 1.37 -13.43 14.97
N GLU A 66 1.00 -14.43 15.78
CA GLU A 66 -0.31 -14.45 16.47
C GLU A 66 -0.53 -13.27 17.42
N ASN A 67 0.56 -12.66 17.90
CA ASN A 67 0.56 -11.47 18.74
C ASN A 67 0.55 -10.14 17.95
N HIS A 68 0.54 -10.21 16.62
CA HIS A 68 0.44 -9.05 15.76
C HIS A 68 -1.00 -8.50 15.77
N GLU A 69 -1.16 -7.17 15.76
CA GLU A 69 -2.48 -6.54 15.89
C GLU A 69 -3.41 -6.86 14.72
N ASP A 70 -2.89 -6.92 13.50
CA ASP A 70 -3.62 -7.29 12.28
C ASP A 70 -3.64 -8.80 11.95
N PHE A 71 -3.24 -9.67 12.88
CA PHE A 71 -3.32 -11.11 12.63
C PHE A 71 -4.78 -11.57 12.50
N GLU A 72 -5.11 -12.19 11.38
CA GLU A 72 -6.44 -12.73 11.09
C GLU A 72 -6.36 -14.23 10.80
N VAL A 73 -7.17 -15.04 11.47
CA VAL A 73 -7.24 -16.48 11.20
C VAL A 73 -7.90 -16.69 9.83
N LYS A 74 -7.29 -17.51 8.98
CA LYS A 74 -7.88 -17.87 7.69
C LYS A 74 -9.07 -18.80 7.90
N GLU A 75 -10.27 -18.34 7.57
CA GLU A 75 -11.48 -19.17 7.46
C GLU A 75 -11.34 -20.25 6.37
#